data_AF-A0A7T8HKR6-F1
#
_entry.id   AF-A0A7T8HKR6-F1
#
_cell.length_a   1.000
_cell.length_b   1.000
_cell.length_c   1.000
_cell.angle_alpha   90.00
_cell.angle_beta   90.00
_cell.angle_gamma   90.00
#
_symmetry.space_group_name_H-M   'P 1'
#
loop_
_entity.id
_entity.type
_entity.pdbx_description
1 polymer ?
#
loop_
_entity_poly.entity_id
_entity_poly.type
_entity_poly.pdbx_seq_one_letter_code
_entity_poly.pdbx_strand_id
1 'polypeptide(L)'
;MNFRVPLALINKALQANQLYPFAISLIESLRTYERTLEKLDSRPNIVLLVAGLRKEVQNYIAEGIALVWESYKLDNYVQNLAQVVVNFQEKVDDLLVTDEEIEIDVRSLETCAYSAKNFAEILNKIQKAVDDLSLHQYSNLHAWVGKLDESVEGKLASRLQAGVDAWFKALLGKVDEVDYSMDTETPATPAHKLGGDPQIKTLLHDIRITNQIMYLHPSIEDCRYTILQQLFAWQAVVTSQNRLQSTRYQVGLDRPTNQTYRDLLTKLPGGSKILESAYQAVDDTITAVEDYVQEWFRYQALWDLQPDSLTKKFGDDVGKWMQLLSDIKKSRATFDTSDVKKEFGPIIVDYAKVQTKVSLKYDSWHKDALSKFGSMLGNEMSGFHTNVSKSRVELEQQTIEAASTSDAVNFITYVQGLKKKMRGWEKQVDMYRECQRILERQRFQFPVNWLHVDNIDGEWSAFNEIIRRKDTSIQSQVSSLQMKIVSEDKAVDSRTMDYLGDWEKGKPVDGHLRPDEALKKLSIYETKYVRLKEERDNVAKAKEALELSDNGGNIATDDRMVVGWEELLDLRASGPSYQRYGRRLMR
;
A
#
# COMPACT_ATOMS: atom_id res chain seq x y z
N MET A 1 13.26 109.57 -26.94
CA MET A 1 13.71 110.22 -28.18
C MET A 1 12.51 110.92 -28.83
N ASN A 2 12.57 112.23 -29.07
CA ASN A 2 11.45 113.05 -29.53
C ASN A 2 11.21 112.93 -31.05
N PHE A 3 10.91 111.71 -31.53
CA PHE A 3 10.50 111.51 -32.92
C PHE A 3 9.00 111.78 -33.07
N ARG A 4 8.59 112.60 -34.05
CA ARG A 4 7.19 112.73 -34.45
C ARG A 4 6.76 111.43 -35.15
N VAL A 5 6.20 110.51 -34.37
CA VAL A 5 5.67 109.25 -34.89
C VAL A 5 4.36 109.54 -35.64
N PRO A 6 4.16 109.01 -36.85
CA PRO A 6 2.90 109.13 -37.58
C PRO A 6 1.72 108.68 -36.72
N LEU A 7 0.60 109.42 -36.76
CA LEU A 7 -0.61 109.12 -35.97
C LEU A 7 -1.11 107.67 -36.16
N ALA A 8 -0.93 107.09 -37.34
CA ALA A 8 -1.26 105.70 -37.62
C ALA A 8 -0.41 104.69 -36.81
N LEU A 9 0.88 104.98 -36.61
CA LEU A 9 1.78 104.17 -35.80
C LEU A 9 1.50 104.34 -34.30
N ILE A 10 1.14 105.55 -33.86
CA ILE A 10 0.72 105.80 -32.48
C ILE A 10 -0.59 105.07 -32.18
N ASN A 11 -1.58 105.12 -33.08
CA ASN A 11 -2.84 104.40 -32.90
C ASN A 11 -2.66 102.87 -32.92
N LYS A 12 -1.81 102.33 -33.80
CA LYS A 12 -1.45 100.91 -33.78
C LYS A 12 -0.70 100.51 -32.51
N ALA A 13 0.19 101.37 -31.99
CA ALA A 13 0.89 101.11 -30.73
C ALA A 13 -0.05 101.15 -29.52
N LEU A 14 -1.02 102.07 -29.50
CA LEU A 14 -2.06 102.13 -28.48
C LEU A 14 -2.98 100.89 -28.52
N GLN A 15 -3.41 100.47 -29.70
CA GLN A 15 -4.17 99.23 -29.89
C GLN A 15 -3.36 97.99 -29.49
N ALA A 16 -2.08 97.92 -29.87
CA ALA A 16 -1.20 96.83 -29.46
C ALA A 16 -1.00 96.77 -27.95
N ASN A 17 -0.82 97.92 -27.29
CA ASN A 17 -0.72 97.98 -25.82
C ASN A 17 -2.02 97.55 -25.12
N GLN A 18 -3.19 97.82 -25.71
CA GLN A 18 -4.47 97.33 -25.19
C GLN A 18 -4.65 95.82 -25.38
N LEU A 19 -4.15 95.25 -26.49
CA LEU A 19 -4.27 93.83 -26.80
C LEU A 19 -3.19 92.95 -26.15
N TYR A 20 -2.06 93.55 -25.75
CA TYR A 20 -0.91 92.84 -25.20
C TYR A 20 -1.20 92.00 -23.94
N PRO A 21 -1.98 92.47 -22.94
CA PRO A 21 -2.35 91.65 -21.78
C PRO A 21 -3.16 90.41 -22.15
N PHE A 22 -4.06 90.52 -23.13
CA PHE A 22 -4.85 89.40 -23.64
C PHE A 22 -3.97 88.36 -24.34
N ALA A 23 -3.01 88.82 -25.16
CA ALA A 23 -2.07 87.93 -25.83
C ALA A 23 -1.15 87.19 -24.84
N ILE A 24 -0.67 87.86 -23.78
CA ILE A 24 0.13 87.21 -22.74
C ILE A 24 -0.69 86.14 -22.01
N SER A 25 -1.91 86.46 -21.59
CA SER A 25 -2.77 85.52 -20.86
C SER A 25 -3.11 84.28 -21.71
N LEU A 26 -3.33 84.45 -23.03
CA LEU A 26 -3.51 83.34 -23.96
C LEU A 26 -2.26 82.47 -24.08
N ILE A 27 -1.07 83.08 -24.22
CA ILE A 27 0.20 82.34 -24.31
C ILE A 27 0.47 81.55 -23.02
N GLU A 28 0.21 82.16 -21.87
CA GLU A 28 0.39 81.52 -20.57
C GLU A 28 -0.60 80.36 -20.36
N SER A 29 -1.86 80.55 -20.75
CA SER A 29 -2.89 79.49 -20.73
C SER A 29 -2.50 78.33 -21.66
N LEU A 30 -2.06 78.60 -22.90
CA LEU A 30 -1.62 77.57 -23.84
C LEU A 30 -0.38 76.81 -23.33
N ARG A 31 0.61 77.51 -22.79
CA ARG A 31 1.80 76.88 -22.20
C ARG A 31 1.45 75.99 -21.01
N THR A 32 0.49 76.42 -20.18
CA THR A 32 0.00 75.64 -19.04
C THR A 32 -0.73 74.37 -19.51
N TYR A 33 -1.51 74.46 -20.58
CA TYR A 33 -2.15 73.32 -21.22
C TYR A 33 -1.13 72.34 -21.84
N GLU A 34 -0.10 72.82 -22.53
CA GLU A 34 0.96 71.95 -23.08
C GLU A 34 1.70 71.20 -21.97
N ARG A 35 2.09 71.90 -20.89
CA ARG A 35 2.78 71.27 -19.74
C ARG A 35 1.92 70.22 -19.04
N THR A 36 0.60 70.41 -18.96
CA THR A 36 -0.31 69.42 -18.37
C THR A 36 -0.51 68.21 -19.27
N LEU A 37 -0.47 68.39 -20.61
CA LEU A 37 -0.47 67.28 -21.56
C LEU A 37 0.80 66.43 -21.48
N GLU A 38 1.99 67.04 -21.36
CA GLU A 38 3.25 66.30 -21.20
C GLU A 38 3.25 65.42 -19.93
N LYS A 39 2.68 65.91 -18.82
CA LYS A 39 2.49 65.10 -17.61
C LYS A 39 1.57 63.91 -17.88
N LEU A 40 0.52 64.09 -18.67
CA LEU A 40 -0.47 63.08 -18.99
C LEU A 40 0.06 61.98 -19.92
N ASP A 41 0.94 62.33 -20.87
CA ASP A 41 1.56 61.39 -21.81
C ASP A 41 2.44 60.34 -21.10
N SER A 42 2.92 60.63 -19.89
CA SER A 42 3.66 59.67 -19.07
C SER A 42 2.80 58.52 -18.51
N ARG A 43 1.46 58.68 -18.46
CA ARG A 43 0.52 57.69 -17.89
C ARG A 43 -0.71 57.48 -18.78
N PRO A 44 -0.69 56.50 -19.70
CA PRO A 44 -1.77 56.30 -20.68
C PRO A 44 -3.12 55.88 -20.08
N ASN A 45 -3.14 55.34 -18.85
CA ASN A 45 -4.37 54.99 -18.16
C ASN A 45 -5.18 56.22 -17.69
N ILE A 46 -4.50 57.32 -17.38
CA ILE A 46 -5.11 58.57 -16.90
C ILE A 46 -5.69 59.39 -18.07
N VAL A 47 -5.10 59.25 -19.26
CA VAL A 47 -5.57 59.91 -20.49
C VAL A 47 -7.06 59.62 -20.77
N LEU A 48 -7.53 58.41 -20.43
CA LEU A 48 -8.93 58.00 -20.61
C LEU A 48 -9.91 58.77 -19.71
N LEU A 49 -9.49 59.10 -18.48
CA LEU A 49 -10.28 59.80 -17.47
C LEU A 49 -10.45 61.29 -17.79
N VAL A 50 -9.37 61.88 -18.31
CA VAL A 50 -9.25 63.31 -18.60
C VAL A 50 -9.78 63.66 -20.00
N ALA A 51 -10.13 62.67 -20.82
CA ALA A 51 -10.58 62.87 -22.20
C ALA A 51 -11.76 63.85 -22.35
N GLY A 52 -12.69 63.87 -21.39
CA GLY A 52 -13.81 64.83 -21.38
C GLY A 52 -13.35 66.27 -21.17
N LEU A 53 -12.55 66.50 -20.13
CA LEU A 53 -12.00 67.82 -19.81
C LEU A 53 -11.04 68.31 -20.92
N ARG A 54 -10.29 67.40 -21.54
CA ARG A 54 -9.44 67.69 -22.69
C ARG A 54 -10.26 68.17 -23.88
N LYS A 55 -11.42 67.55 -24.13
CA LYS A 55 -12.35 67.95 -25.20
C LYS A 55 -12.95 69.33 -24.95
N GLU A 56 -13.25 69.66 -23.69
CA GLU A 56 -13.74 71.00 -23.32
C GLU A 56 -12.70 72.08 -23.63
N VAL A 57 -11.44 71.90 -23.21
CA VAL A 57 -10.35 72.82 -23.53
C VAL A 57 -10.17 72.95 -25.06
N GLN A 58 -10.21 71.83 -25.79
CA GLN A 58 -10.10 71.83 -27.25
C GLN A 58 -11.26 72.57 -27.95
N ASN A 59 -12.48 72.46 -27.43
CA ASN A 59 -13.62 73.20 -27.95
C ASN A 59 -13.44 74.71 -27.73
N TYR A 60 -13.00 75.14 -26.55
CA TYR A 60 -12.68 76.55 -26.30
C TYR A 60 -11.56 77.05 -27.20
N ILE A 61 -10.50 76.26 -27.45
CA ILE A 61 -9.44 76.62 -28.40
C ILE A 61 -10.02 76.78 -29.83
N ALA A 62 -10.90 75.86 -30.26
CA ALA A 62 -11.54 75.94 -31.57
C ALA A 62 -12.44 77.19 -31.72
N GLU A 63 -13.19 77.56 -30.68
CA GLU A 63 -13.96 78.81 -30.63
C GLU A 63 -13.04 80.04 -30.68
N GLY A 64 -11.87 79.98 -30.04
CA GLY A 64 -10.85 81.02 -30.05
C GLY A 64 -10.27 81.31 -31.43
N ILE A 65 -10.01 80.26 -32.22
CA ILE A 65 -9.46 80.39 -33.58
C ILE A 65 -10.43 81.16 -34.50
N ALA A 66 -11.73 81.10 -34.24
CA ALA A 66 -12.75 81.81 -35.01
C ALA A 66 -12.95 83.29 -34.58
N LEU A 67 -12.34 83.73 -33.47
CA LEU A 67 -12.51 85.09 -32.93
C LEU A 67 -11.49 86.07 -33.52
N VAL A 68 -11.94 87.30 -33.76
CA VAL A 68 -11.10 88.43 -34.20
C VAL A 68 -10.69 89.28 -32.98
N TRP A 69 -9.46 89.80 -32.98
CA TRP A 69 -8.89 90.62 -31.89
C TRP A 69 -9.68 91.90 -31.55
N GLU A 70 -10.54 92.37 -32.44
CA GLU A 70 -11.39 93.55 -32.24
C GLU A 70 -12.77 93.20 -31.64
N SER A 71 -13.03 91.92 -31.34
CA SER A 71 -14.30 91.46 -30.79
C SER A 71 -14.48 91.87 -29.33
N TYR A 72 -15.66 92.41 -29.00
CA TYR A 72 -16.08 92.69 -27.62
C TYR A 72 -16.13 91.44 -26.71
N LYS A 73 -16.10 90.24 -27.30
CA LYS A 73 -16.12 88.96 -26.56
C LYS A 73 -14.72 88.47 -26.18
N LEU A 74 -13.65 89.13 -26.63
CA LEU A 74 -12.28 88.67 -26.44
C LEU A 74 -11.90 88.58 -24.95
N ASP A 75 -12.19 89.62 -24.17
CA ASP A 75 -11.85 89.65 -22.74
C ASP A 75 -12.52 88.50 -21.97
N ASN A 76 -13.84 88.32 -22.15
CA ASN A 76 -14.59 87.23 -21.55
C ASN A 76 -14.08 85.85 -22.03
N TYR A 77 -13.69 85.72 -23.30
CA TYR A 77 -13.11 84.48 -23.82
C TYR A 77 -11.76 84.15 -23.17
N VAL A 78 -10.85 85.12 -23.08
CA VAL A 78 -9.51 84.92 -22.49
C VAL A 78 -9.62 84.54 -21.03
N GLN A 79 -10.51 85.19 -20.26
CA GLN A 79 -10.76 84.84 -18.87
C GLN A 79 -11.36 83.44 -18.72
N ASN A 80 -12.33 83.08 -19.56
CA ASN A 80 -12.95 81.75 -19.52
C ASN A 80 -11.97 80.65 -19.94
N LEU A 81 -11.16 80.86 -20.98
CA LEU A 81 -10.12 79.89 -21.38
C LEU A 81 -9.10 79.69 -20.25
N ALA A 82 -8.62 80.78 -19.65
CA ALA A 82 -7.68 80.69 -18.53
C ALA A 82 -8.30 79.91 -17.34
N GLN A 83 -9.56 80.18 -17.00
CA GLN A 83 -10.27 79.47 -15.93
C GLN A 83 -10.44 77.97 -16.23
N VAL A 84 -10.79 77.61 -17.47
CA VAL A 84 -10.96 76.22 -17.90
C VAL A 84 -9.63 75.48 -17.92
N VAL A 85 -8.55 76.13 -18.36
CA VAL A 85 -7.19 75.55 -18.35
C VAL A 85 -6.67 75.36 -16.93
N VAL A 86 -6.89 76.32 -16.03
CA VAL A 86 -6.50 76.18 -14.61
C VAL A 86 -7.30 75.06 -13.94
N ASN A 87 -8.62 74.99 -14.16
CA ASN A 87 -9.44 73.88 -13.67
C ASN A 87 -9.00 72.53 -14.25
N PHE A 88 -8.64 72.48 -15.54
CA PHE A 88 -8.06 71.28 -16.16
C PHE A 88 -6.76 70.87 -15.47
N GLN A 89 -5.86 71.82 -15.20
CA GLN A 89 -4.61 71.56 -14.51
C GLN A 89 -4.85 71.03 -13.09
N GLU A 90 -5.68 71.70 -12.29
CA GLU A 90 -5.99 71.30 -10.91
C GLU A 90 -6.57 69.87 -10.89
N LYS A 91 -7.51 69.56 -11.80
CA LYS A 91 -8.08 68.22 -11.91
C LYS A 91 -7.08 67.15 -12.34
N VAL A 92 -6.15 67.48 -13.24
CA VAL A 92 -5.10 66.55 -13.65
C VAL A 92 -4.10 66.30 -12.51
N ASP A 93 -3.70 67.36 -11.80
CA ASP A 93 -2.77 67.25 -10.68
C ASP A 93 -3.41 66.47 -9.51
N ASP A 94 -4.68 66.72 -9.17
CA ASP A 94 -5.45 65.94 -8.18
C ASP A 94 -5.54 64.45 -8.58
N LEU A 95 -5.86 64.19 -9.84
CA LEU A 95 -5.99 62.83 -10.36
C LEU A 95 -4.66 62.06 -10.32
N LEU A 96 -3.54 62.72 -10.58
CA LEU A 96 -2.21 62.11 -10.48
C LEU A 96 -1.89 61.69 -9.04
N VAL A 97 -2.25 62.49 -8.05
CA VAL A 97 -2.06 62.16 -6.63
C VAL A 97 -2.92 60.95 -6.26
N THR A 98 -4.20 60.96 -6.62
CA THR A 98 -5.09 59.83 -6.31
C THR A 98 -4.68 58.55 -7.05
N ASP A 99 -4.17 58.63 -8.28
CA ASP A 99 -3.63 57.49 -9.01
C ASP A 99 -2.39 56.90 -8.33
N GLU A 100 -1.48 57.73 -7.82
CA GLU A 100 -0.31 57.28 -7.04
C GLU A 100 -0.74 56.59 -5.73
N GLU A 101 -1.71 57.15 -5.02
CA GLU A 101 -2.28 56.53 -3.81
C GLU A 101 -2.87 55.14 -4.12
N ILE A 102 -3.61 55.03 -5.22
CA ILE A 102 -4.20 53.76 -5.66
C ILE A 102 -3.12 52.77 -6.09
N GLU A 103 -2.07 53.18 -6.80
CA GLU A 103 -0.95 52.30 -7.15
C GLU A 103 -0.22 51.78 -5.89
N ILE A 104 -0.03 52.63 -4.87
CA ILE A 104 0.55 52.24 -3.58
C ILE A 104 -0.34 51.22 -2.87
N ASP A 105 -1.65 51.47 -2.82
CA ASP A 105 -2.61 50.55 -2.21
C ASP A 105 -2.69 49.21 -2.96
N VAL A 106 -2.66 49.22 -4.29
CA VAL A 106 -2.60 48.00 -5.12
C VAL A 106 -1.29 47.24 -4.87
N ARG A 107 -0.16 47.93 -4.72
CA ARG A 107 1.12 47.29 -4.37
C ARG A 107 1.09 46.73 -2.95
N SER A 108 0.38 47.37 -2.03
CA SER A 108 0.24 46.88 -0.65
C SER A 108 -0.50 45.54 -0.58
N LEU A 109 -1.38 45.23 -1.55
CA LEU A 109 -2.00 43.91 -1.68
C LEU A 109 -0.97 42.80 -1.90
N GLU A 110 0.18 43.11 -2.53
CA GLU A 110 1.28 42.15 -2.73
C GLU A 110 2.04 41.84 -1.44
N THR A 111 2.09 42.75 -0.47
CA THR A 111 2.91 42.60 0.75
C THR A 111 2.11 42.37 2.02
N CYS A 112 0.79 42.50 1.97
CA CYS A 112 -0.11 42.31 3.11
C CYS A 112 -0.08 40.89 3.74
N ALA A 113 -0.46 40.77 5.01
CA ALA A 113 -0.70 39.45 5.60
C ALA A 113 -1.94 38.78 4.97
N TYR A 114 -1.88 37.46 4.75
CA TYR A 114 -2.94 36.67 4.11
C TYR A 114 -4.14 36.52 5.06
N SER A 115 -4.98 37.56 5.12
CA SER A 115 -6.17 37.63 5.98
C SER A 115 -7.29 38.34 5.25
N ALA A 116 -8.50 37.79 5.37
CA ALA A 116 -9.68 38.32 4.72
C ALA A 116 -9.99 39.75 5.16
N LYS A 117 -9.67 40.10 6.41
CA LYS A 117 -9.88 41.45 6.97
C LYS A 117 -8.96 42.46 6.32
N ASN A 118 -7.67 42.13 6.19
CA ASN A 118 -6.70 43.07 5.65
C ASN A 118 -6.91 43.29 4.15
N PHE A 119 -7.24 42.23 3.40
CA PHE A 119 -7.64 42.37 2.00
C PHE A 119 -8.89 43.24 1.86
N ALA A 120 -9.91 43.02 2.69
CA ALA A 120 -11.11 43.85 2.68
C ALA A 120 -10.83 45.32 3.04
N GLU A 121 -9.95 45.59 4.01
CA GLU A 121 -9.57 46.94 4.39
C GLU A 121 -8.87 47.69 3.25
N ILE A 122 -7.91 47.05 2.58
CA ILE A 122 -7.19 47.64 1.45
C ILE A 122 -8.14 47.85 0.25
N LEU A 123 -8.97 46.85 -0.08
CA LEU A 123 -9.98 46.99 -1.14
C LEU A 123 -10.99 48.10 -0.83
N ASN A 124 -11.36 48.29 0.44
CA ASN A 124 -12.22 49.42 0.84
C ASN A 124 -11.52 50.77 0.71
N LYS A 125 -10.19 50.86 0.91
CA LYS A 125 -9.43 52.10 0.66
C LYS A 125 -9.40 52.43 -0.83
N ILE A 126 -9.09 51.44 -1.67
CA ILE A 126 -9.11 51.58 -3.14
C ILE A 126 -10.52 51.98 -3.60
N GLN A 127 -11.56 51.35 -3.08
CA GLN A 127 -12.94 51.69 -3.42
C GLN A 127 -13.31 53.12 -2.99
N LYS A 128 -12.84 53.60 -1.83
CA LYS A 128 -13.05 55.00 -1.43
C LYS A 128 -12.37 55.97 -2.38
N ALA A 129 -11.14 55.70 -2.79
CA ALA A 129 -10.44 56.53 -3.77
C ALA A 129 -11.17 56.52 -5.14
N VAL A 130 -11.72 55.38 -5.56
CA VAL A 130 -12.57 55.27 -6.77
C VAL A 130 -13.90 56.02 -6.60
N ASP A 131 -14.53 55.94 -5.42
CA ASP A 131 -15.77 56.65 -5.10
C ASP A 131 -15.52 58.18 -5.14
N ASP A 132 -14.39 58.66 -4.61
CA ASP A 132 -13.98 60.06 -4.66
C ASP A 132 -13.72 60.54 -6.10
N LEU A 133 -13.10 59.70 -6.94
CA LEU A 133 -12.97 59.95 -8.38
C LEU A 133 -14.33 60.01 -9.09
N SER A 134 -15.32 59.21 -8.68
CA SER A 134 -16.66 59.22 -9.26
C SER A 134 -17.43 60.52 -8.97
N LEU A 135 -17.18 61.15 -7.82
CA LEU A 135 -17.78 62.43 -7.44
C LEU A 135 -17.32 63.59 -8.36
N HIS A 136 -16.16 63.47 -8.98
CA HIS A 136 -15.57 64.49 -9.85
C HIS A 136 -15.99 64.40 -11.33
N GLN A 137 -16.91 63.50 -11.69
CA GLN A 137 -17.48 63.36 -13.05
C GLN A 137 -16.43 63.18 -14.17
N TYR A 138 -15.35 62.41 -13.91
CA TYR A 138 -14.41 62.04 -14.96
C TYR A 138 -15.07 61.18 -16.06
N SER A 139 -14.62 61.35 -17.30
CA SER A 139 -15.12 60.55 -18.43
C SER A 139 -14.52 59.14 -18.39
N ASN A 140 -15.22 58.13 -18.90
CA ASN A 140 -14.71 56.75 -19.02
C ASN A 140 -14.20 56.08 -17.72
N LEU A 141 -14.68 56.51 -16.54
CA LEU A 141 -14.33 55.90 -15.25
C LEU A 141 -14.54 54.38 -15.26
N HIS A 142 -15.60 53.89 -15.89
CA HIS A 142 -15.90 52.46 -16.01
C HIS A 142 -14.77 51.66 -16.69
N ALA A 143 -14.15 52.21 -17.75
CA ALA A 143 -13.07 51.52 -18.46
C ALA A 143 -11.77 51.50 -17.64
N TRP A 144 -11.50 52.58 -16.90
CA TRP A 144 -10.35 52.66 -16.00
C TRP A 144 -10.52 51.76 -14.77
N VAL A 145 -11.70 51.76 -14.14
CA VAL A 145 -12.03 50.85 -13.04
C VAL A 145 -11.93 49.39 -13.49
N GLY A 146 -12.32 49.07 -14.73
CA GLY A 146 -12.13 47.73 -15.29
C GLY A 146 -10.65 47.31 -15.40
N LYS A 147 -9.75 48.22 -15.82
CA LYS A 147 -8.30 47.96 -15.87
C LYS A 147 -7.67 47.87 -14.48
N LEU A 148 -8.14 48.69 -13.54
CA LEU A 148 -7.72 48.64 -12.15
C LEU A 148 -8.14 47.31 -11.50
N ASP A 149 -9.39 46.89 -11.75
CA ASP A 149 -9.92 45.61 -11.29
C ASP A 149 -9.14 44.43 -11.90
N GLU A 150 -8.78 44.48 -13.18
CA GLU A 150 -7.92 43.46 -13.82
C GLU A 150 -6.52 43.39 -13.17
N SER A 151 -5.94 44.55 -12.81
CA SER A 151 -4.66 44.59 -12.11
C SER A 151 -4.75 44.01 -10.69
N VAL A 152 -5.80 44.38 -9.95
CA VAL A 152 -6.09 43.81 -8.61
C VAL A 152 -6.35 42.31 -8.72
N GLU A 153 -7.12 41.87 -9.71
CA GLU A 153 -7.41 40.47 -10.01
C GLU A 153 -6.10 39.68 -10.24
N GLY A 154 -5.17 40.21 -11.04
CA GLY A 154 -3.87 39.60 -11.27
C GLY A 154 -3.02 39.46 -10.00
N LYS A 155 -3.01 40.47 -9.13
CA LYS A 155 -2.26 40.43 -7.86
C LYS A 155 -2.89 39.46 -6.86
N LEU A 156 -4.22 39.45 -6.73
CA LEU A 156 -4.94 38.50 -5.88
C LEU A 156 -4.78 37.05 -6.39
N ALA A 157 -4.74 36.83 -7.70
CA ALA A 157 -4.51 35.51 -8.30
C ALA A 157 -3.11 34.96 -7.96
N SER A 158 -2.07 35.80 -8.09
CA SER A 158 -0.70 35.44 -7.70
C SER A 158 -0.60 35.07 -6.22
N ARG A 159 -1.33 35.79 -5.35
CA ARG A 159 -1.38 35.54 -3.92
C ARG A 159 -2.15 34.28 -3.55
N LEU A 160 -3.27 34.02 -4.21
CA LEU A 160 -4.03 32.78 -4.05
C LEU A 160 -3.15 31.58 -4.43
N GLN A 161 -2.39 31.69 -5.52
CA GLN A 161 -1.43 30.66 -5.93
C GLN A 161 -0.36 30.41 -4.86
N ALA A 162 0.26 31.46 -4.32
CA ALA A 162 1.24 31.34 -3.24
C ALA A 162 0.62 30.80 -1.94
N GLY A 163 -0.64 31.15 -1.65
CA GLY A 163 -1.39 30.65 -0.50
C GLY A 163 -1.73 29.16 -0.59
N VAL A 164 -2.07 28.68 -1.80
CA VAL A 164 -2.32 27.25 -2.05
C VAL A 164 -1.02 26.45 -1.99
N ASP A 165 0.09 26.97 -2.54
CA ASP A 165 1.41 26.31 -2.45
C ASP A 165 1.92 26.26 -1.00
N ALA A 166 1.72 27.32 -0.21
CA ALA A 166 2.03 27.32 1.22
C ALA A 166 1.17 26.31 1.99
N TRP A 167 -0.11 26.18 1.65
CA TRP A 167 -1.00 25.18 2.24
C TRP A 167 -0.59 23.75 1.87
N PHE A 168 -0.20 23.52 0.62
CA PHE A 168 0.37 22.25 0.16
C PHE A 168 1.65 21.87 0.94
N LYS A 169 2.57 22.81 1.14
CA LYS A 169 3.79 22.59 1.94
C LYS A 169 3.49 22.29 3.40
N ALA A 170 2.50 22.99 3.98
CA ALA A 170 2.04 22.73 5.34
C ALA A 170 1.36 21.36 5.49
N LEU A 171 0.61 20.90 4.49
CA LEU A 171 -0.04 19.58 4.50
C LEU A 171 0.97 18.42 4.46
N LEU A 172 2.06 18.58 3.72
CA LEU A 172 3.14 17.59 3.65
C LEU A 172 4.03 17.57 4.91
N GLY A 173 3.73 18.38 5.93
CA GLY A 173 4.54 18.44 7.16
C GLY A 173 5.92 19.05 6.96
N LYS A 174 6.19 19.69 5.81
CA LYS A 174 7.34 20.58 5.66
C LYS A 174 7.00 21.92 6.29
N VAL A 175 6.81 21.89 7.60
CA VAL A 175 7.09 23.09 8.40
C VAL A 175 8.60 23.24 8.26
N ASP A 176 9.06 24.18 7.45
CA ASP A 176 10.40 24.71 7.64
C ASP A 176 10.39 25.28 9.06
N GLU A 177 10.73 24.47 10.06
CA GLU A 177 11.30 24.96 11.31
C GLU A 177 12.59 25.65 10.88
N VAL A 178 12.46 26.89 10.43
CA VAL A 178 13.59 27.80 10.35
C VAL A 178 13.97 28.02 11.80
N ASP A 179 14.95 27.24 12.21
CA ASP A 179 15.63 27.29 13.50
C ASP A 179 15.97 28.76 13.79
N TYR A 180 15.29 29.36 14.79
CA TYR A 180 15.61 30.69 15.29
C TYR A 180 16.89 30.67 16.14
N SER A 181 17.87 29.86 15.74
CA SER A 181 19.23 29.86 16.24
C SER A 181 19.93 31.12 15.70
N MET A 182 19.68 32.23 16.40
CA MET A 182 20.67 33.25 16.76
C MET A 182 21.79 33.48 15.72
N ASP A 183 21.56 34.35 14.73
CA ASP A 183 22.65 35.11 14.11
C ASP A 183 22.18 36.48 13.63
N THR A 184 22.84 37.49 14.19
CA THR A 184 22.77 38.92 13.86
C THR A 184 23.31 39.18 12.45
N GLU A 185 22.64 40.10 11.73
CA GLU A 185 23.09 40.76 10.48
C GLU A 185 22.81 40.06 9.14
N THR A 186 21.54 40.05 8.69
CA THR A 186 21.19 40.12 7.25
C THR A 186 19.86 40.87 7.03
N PRO A 187 19.68 41.60 5.90
CA PRO A 187 18.72 42.70 5.81
C PRO A 187 17.27 42.21 5.67
N ALA A 188 16.39 42.73 6.53
CA ALA A 188 14.92 42.74 6.46
C ALA A 188 14.29 41.95 5.29
N THR A 189 14.17 40.62 5.43
CA THR A 189 13.20 39.84 4.67
C THR A 189 11.79 40.37 4.97
N PRO A 190 10.94 40.58 3.96
CA PRO A 190 9.62 41.19 4.16
C PRO A 190 8.84 40.43 5.24
N ALA A 191 8.29 41.16 6.21
CA ALA A 191 7.73 40.68 7.48
C ALA A 191 6.59 39.64 7.35
N HIS A 192 6.12 39.34 6.14
CA HIS A 192 5.10 38.33 5.87
C HIS A 192 5.45 37.50 4.63
N LYS A 193 5.56 36.17 4.78
CA LYS A 193 5.66 35.25 3.63
C LYS A 193 4.41 35.39 2.76
N LEU A 194 4.60 35.41 1.45
CA LEU A 194 3.57 35.74 0.45
C LEU A 194 2.31 34.83 0.48
N GLY A 195 2.37 33.67 1.14
CA GLY A 195 1.25 32.72 1.26
C GLY A 195 0.63 32.60 2.68
N GLY A 196 1.11 33.36 3.67
CA GLY A 196 0.74 33.15 5.08
C GLY A 196 1.26 31.83 5.67
N ASP A 197 0.92 31.58 6.94
CA ASP A 197 1.20 30.31 7.65
C ASP A 197 -0.12 29.58 7.93
N PRO A 198 -0.56 28.66 7.05
CA PRO A 198 -1.77 27.90 7.27
C PRO A 198 -1.57 26.89 8.41
N GLN A 199 -2.19 27.16 9.56
CA GLN A 199 -2.29 26.17 10.63
C GLN A 199 -3.41 25.18 10.30
N ILE A 200 -3.04 24.07 9.68
CA ILE A 200 -3.94 22.94 9.47
C ILE A 200 -4.26 22.36 10.86
N LYS A 201 -5.55 22.27 11.20
CA LYS A 201 -5.94 21.69 12.48
C LYS A 201 -5.59 20.21 12.47
N THR A 202 -4.74 19.79 13.41
CA THR A 202 -4.39 18.39 13.59
C THR A 202 -5.66 17.56 13.85
N LEU A 203 -5.90 16.55 13.03
CA LEU A 203 -7.06 15.68 13.16
C LEU A 203 -6.66 14.41 13.89
N LEU A 204 -7.14 14.27 15.13
CA LEU A 204 -6.92 13.07 15.94
C LEU A 204 -7.98 12.03 15.58
N HIS A 205 -7.52 10.88 15.12
CA HIS A 205 -8.34 9.73 14.74
C HIS A 205 -8.05 8.57 15.69
N ASP A 206 -9.09 8.00 16.28
CA ASP A 206 -8.98 6.79 17.09
C ASP A 206 -9.38 5.58 16.23
N ILE A 207 -8.55 4.54 16.18
CA ILE A 207 -9.04 3.22 15.75
C ILE A 207 -9.88 2.64 16.90
N ARG A 208 -11.11 2.21 16.63
CA ARG A 208 -12.03 1.61 17.63
C ARG A 208 -12.49 0.24 17.17
N ILE A 209 -12.73 -0.64 18.16
CA ILE A 209 -13.33 -1.97 17.96
C ILE A 209 -14.70 -1.96 18.63
N THR A 210 -15.78 -2.10 17.84
CA THR A 210 -17.14 -2.37 18.35
C THR A 210 -17.69 -3.61 17.65
N ASN A 211 -18.33 -4.52 18.40
CA ASN A 211 -18.92 -5.75 17.85
C ASN A 211 -17.96 -6.57 16.95
N GLN A 212 -16.68 -6.64 17.34
CA GLN A 212 -15.61 -7.36 16.61
C GLN A 212 -15.21 -6.76 15.25
N ILE A 213 -15.74 -5.58 14.89
CA ILE A 213 -15.34 -4.84 13.68
C ILE A 213 -14.43 -3.68 14.09
N MET A 214 -13.28 -3.58 13.43
CA MET A 214 -12.39 -2.41 13.54
C MET A 214 -12.91 -1.31 12.61
N TYR A 215 -12.98 -0.08 13.11
CA TYR A 215 -13.29 1.09 12.29
C TYR A 215 -12.54 2.31 12.81
N LEU A 216 -12.21 3.23 11.91
CA LEU A 216 -11.61 4.51 12.24
C LEU A 216 -12.72 5.49 12.66
N HIS A 217 -12.50 6.23 13.74
CA HIS A 217 -13.39 7.30 14.17
C HIS A 217 -12.58 8.59 14.41
N PRO A 218 -12.87 9.69 13.70
CA PRO A 218 -13.80 9.87 12.56
C PRO A 218 -13.47 9.00 11.33
N SER A 219 -14.38 8.89 10.36
CA SER A 219 -14.13 8.06 9.17
C SER A 219 -13.07 8.68 8.26
N ILE A 220 -12.48 7.86 7.37
CA ILE A 220 -11.51 8.35 6.36
C ILE A 220 -12.17 9.42 5.47
N GLU A 221 -13.47 9.26 5.17
CA GLU A 221 -14.24 10.24 4.40
C GLU A 221 -14.46 11.55 5.17
N ASP A 222 -14.70 11.49 6.49
CA ASP A 222 -14.78 12.69 7.33
C ASP A 222 -13.43 13.42 7.39
N CYS A 223 -12.33 12.67 7.37
CA CYS A 223 -10.98 13.21 7.28
C CYS A 223 -10.79 13.99 5.97
N ARG A 224 -11.12 13.35 4.84
CA ARG A 224 -11.08 13.96 3.51
C ARG A 224 -11.93 15.23 3.47
N TYR A 225 -13.17 15.15 3.94
CA TYR A 225 -14.08 16.29 4.00
C TYR A 225 -13.50 17.44 4.82
N THR A 226 -12.94 17.16 6.00
CA THR A 226 -12.42 18.20 6.89
C THR A 226 -11.17 18.86 6.32
N ILE A 227 -10.27 18.10 5.70
CA ILE A 227 -9.07 18.63 5.03
C ILE A 227 -9.46 19.50 3.84
N LEU A 228 -10.38 19.02 2.99
CA LEU A 228 -10.90 19.80 1.87
C LEU A 228 -11.63 21.06 2.34
N GLN A 229 -12.40 20.99 3.43
CA GLN A 229 -13.07 22.15 4.02
C GLN A 229 -12.06 23.21 4.50
N GLN A 230 -10.92 22.78 5.05
CA GLN A 230 -9.85 23.71 5.44
C GLN A 230 -9.19 24.36 4.22
N LEU A 231 -8.94 23.59 3.15
CA LEU A 231 -8.46 24.13 1.87
C LEU A 231 -9.45 25.14 1.28
N PHE A 232 -10.75 24.81 1.26
CA PHE A 232 -11.79 25.72 0.77
C PHE A 232 -11.92 26.97 1.63
N ALA A 233 -11.79 26.86 2.96
CA ALA A 233 -11.76 28.02 3.83
C ALA A 233 -10.56 28.93 3.52
N TRP A 234 -9.40 28.35 3.23
CA TRP A 234 -8.19 29.10 2.85
C TRP A 234 -8.31 29.78 1.48
N GLN A 235 -8.96 29.15 0.52
CA GLN A 235 -9.31 29.75 -0.77
C GLN A 235 -10.42 30.81 -0.63
N ALA A 236 -11.36 30.60 0.29
CA ALA A 236 -12.47 31.52 0.55
C ALA A 236 -11.96 32.89 1.01
N VAL A 237 -10.84 32.95 1.75
CA VAL A 237 -10.21 34.21 2.19
C VAL A 237 -10.01 35.22 1.06
N VAL A 238 -9.64 34.76 -0.14
CA VAL A 238 -9.38 35.60 -1.32
C VAL A 238 -10.60 35.65 -2.25
N THR A 239 -11.28 34.51 -2.46
CA THR A 239 -12.43 34.44 -3.39
C THR A 239 -13.70 35.08 -2.85
N SER A 240 -13.85 35.23 -1.53
CA SER A 240 -15.00 35.91 -0.92
C SER A 240 -14.87 37.43 -0.90
N GLN A 241 -13.78 37.99 -1.43
CA GLN A 241 -13.59 39.43 -1.48
C GLN A 241 -14.52 40.06 -2.54
N ASN A 242 -15.01 41.26 -2.25
CA ASN A 242 -15.88 42.01 -3.15
C ASN A 242 -15.05 42.64 -4.28
N ARG A 243 -15.52 42.54 -5.53
CA ARG A 243 -14.93 43.26 -6.67
C ARG A 243 -15.12 44.77 -6.51
N LEU A 244 -14.21 45.54 -7.10
CA LEU A 244 -14.34 46.99 -7.22
C LEU A 244 -15.56 47.34 -8.10
N GLN A 245 -16.34 48.32 -7.68
CA GLN A 245 -17.54 48.77 -8.41
C GLN A 245 -17.40 50.24 -8.80
N SER A 246 -17.70 50.58 -10.05
CA SER A 246 -17.65 51.96 -10.55
C SER A 246 -18.90 52.80 -10.23
N THR A 247 -20.00 52.18 -9.75
CA THR A 247 -21.34 52.80 -9.72
C THR A 247 -22.08 52.55 -8.40
N ARG A 248 -21.45 52.86 -7.25
CA ARG A 248 -22.11 52.73 -5.94
C ARG A 248 -23.22 53.77 -5.70
N TYR A 249 -23.12 54.95 -6.33
CA TYR A 249 -24.01 56.09 -6.10
C TYR A 249 -24.93 56.42 -7.28
N GLN A 250 -24.99 55.57 -8.32
CA GLN A 250 -25.93 55.78 -9.42
C GLN A 250 -27.33 55.39 -8.96
N VAL A 251 -28.12 56.40 -8.59
CA VAL A 251 -29.50 56.25 -8.09
C VAL A 251 -30.40 55.79 -9.25
N GLY A 252 -30.53 54.48 -9.44
CA GLY A 252 -31.43 53.88 -10.42
C GLY A 252 -31.52 52.37 -10.23
N LEU A 253 -32.70 51.91 -9.82
CA LEU A 253 -33.35 50.58 -9.71
C LEU A 253 -32.65 49.23 -9.97
N ASP A 254 -31.39 49.13 -10.42
CA ASP A 254 -30.64 47.89 -10.45
C ASP A 254 -29.57 47.90 -9.36
N ARG A 255 -29.81 47.16 -8.27
CA ARG A 255 -28.76 46.84 -7.30
C ARG A 255 -27.61 46.18 -8.06
N PRO A 256 -26.39 46.73 -8.09
CA PRO A 256 -25.26 46.02 -8.66
C PRO A 256 -25.08 44.73 -7.86
N THR A 257 -25.13 43.59 -8.54
CA THR A 257 -24.89 42.28 -7.93
C THR A 257 -23.53 42.33 -7.23
N ASN A 258 -23.44 41.82 -5.99
CA ASN A 258 -22.18 41.65 -5.30
C ASN A 258 -21.30 40.67 -6.10
N GLN A 259 -20.54 41.19 -7.06
CA GLN A 259 -19.58 40.42 -7.82
C GLN A 259 -18.42 40.14 -6.89
N THR A 260 -18.17 38.86 -6.65
CA THR A 260 -17.05 38.39 -5.84
C THR A 260 -15.96 37.89 -6.76
N TYR A 261 -14.72 37.88 -6.28
CA TYR A 261 -13.58 37.38 -7.03
C TYR A 261 -13.56 35.83 -7.17
N ARG A 262 -14.71 35.19 -7.45
CA ARG A 262 -14.80 33.74 -7.67
C ARG A 262 -14.07 33.29 -8.93
N ASP A 263 -14.01 34.15 -9.93
CA ASP A 263 -13.32 33.89 -11.22
C ASP A 263 -11.79 33.88 -11.08
N LEU A 264 -11.24 34.25 -9.92
CA LEU A 264 -9.79 34.16 -9.69
C LEU A 264 -9.26 32.74 -9.82
N LEU A 265 -10.07 31.73 -9.50
CA LEU A 265 -9.68 30.33 -9.63
C LEU A 265 -9.45 29.90 -11.09
N THR A 266 -10.09 30.57 -12.06
CA THR A 266 -9.95 30.24 -13.49
C THR A 266 -8.83 31.04 -14.17
N LYS A 267 -8.32 32.10 -13.53
CA LYS A 267 -7.26 32.99 -14.06
C LYS A 267 -5.94 32.92 -13.29
N LEU A 268 -5.68 31.83 -12.58
CA LEU A 268 -4.41 31.64 -11.86
C LEU A 268 -3.21 31.66 -12.84
N PRO A 269 -2.15 32.44 -12.57
CA PRO A 269 -1.00 32.54 -13.48
C PRO A 269 -0.23 31.21 -13.63
N GLY A 270 -0.31 30.31 -12.64
CA GLY A 270 0.20 28.93 -12.71
C GLY A 270 -0.80 27.88 -13.21
N GLY A 271 -2.02 28.28 -13.58
CA GLY A 271 -3.09 27.41 -14.07
C GLY A 271 -3.64 26.40 -13.06
N SER A 272 -4.38 25.40 -13.57
CA SER A 272 -5.01 24.30 -12.80
C SER A 272 -3.99 23.39 -12.07
N LYS A 273 -2.73 23.36 -12.52
CA LYS A 273 -1.70 22.42 -12.05
C LYS A 273 -1.42 22.51 -10.55
N ILE A 274 -1.53 23.70 -9.97
CA ILE A 274 -1.24 23.92 -8.54
C ILE A 274 -2.41 23.45 -7.69
N LEU A 275 -3.64 23.60 -8.18
CA LEU A 275 -4.82 23.02 -7.55
C LEU A 275 -4.82 21.50 -7.68
N GLU A 276 -4.53 20.96 -8.87
CA GLU A 276 -4.37 19.52 -9.09
C GLU A 276 -3.31 18.91 -8.18
N SER A 277 -2.15 19.57 -8.03
CA SER A 277 -1.09 19.10 -7.14
C SER A 277 -1.52 19.12 -5.66
N ALA A 278 -2.29 20.12 -5.25
CA ALA A 278 -2.84 20.18 -3.89
C ALA A 278 -3.89 19.08 -3.64
N TYR A 279 -4.79 18.83 -4.59
CA TYR A 279 -5.76 17.74 -4.48
C TYR A 279 -5.08 16.36 -4.51
N GLN A 280 -4.10 16.17 -5.40
CA GLN A 280 -3.34 14.92 -5.47
C GLN A 280 -2.61 14.66 -4.16
N ALA A 281 -2.02 15.67 -3.53
CA ALA A 281 -1.37 15.52 -2.23
C ALA A 281 -2.34 15.15 -1.12
N VAL A 282 -3.54 15.73 -1.11
CA VAL A 282 -4.61 15.35 -0.19
C VAL A 282 -4.98 13.89 -0.40
N ASP A 283 -5.22 13.49 -1.65
CA ASP A 283 -5.55 12.10 -1.98
C ASP A 283 -4.39 11.15 -1.62
N ASP A 284 -3.12 11.48 -1.89
CA ASP A 284 -1.95 10.68 -1.52
C ASP A 284 -1.83 10.51 0.00
N THR A 285 -2.07 11.57 0.79
CA THR A 285 -2.09 11.46 2.26
C THR A 285 -3.23 10.57 2.76
N ILE A 286 -4.41 10.65 2.11
CA ILE A 286 -5.56 9.81 2.45
C ILE A 286 -5.28 8.34 2.07
N THR A 287 -4.72 8.08 0.90
CA THR A 287 -4.33 6.72 0.48
C THR A 287 -3.30 6.11 1.42
N ALA A 288 -2.31 6.89 1.87
CA ALA A 288 -1.33 6.41 2.86
C ALA A 288 -2.00 6.04 4.21
N VAL A 289 -3.00 6.81 4.64
CA VAL A 289 -3.80 6.49 5.84
C VAL A 289 -4.68 5.26 5.59
N GLU A 290 -5.29 5.14 4.41
CA GLU A 290 -6.10 4.00 4.03
C GLU A 290 -5.29 2.70 4.01
N ASP A 291 -4.11 2.70 3.36
CA ASP A 291 -3.20 1.55 3.33
C ASP A 291 -2.83 1.12 4.75
N TYR A 292 -2.51 2.08 5.62
CA TYR A 292 -2.23 1.78 7.03
C TYR A 292 -3.44 1.19 7.76
N VAL A 293 -4.65 1.75 7.57
CA VAL A 293 -5.88 1.20 8.16
C VAL A 293 -6.23 -0.18 7.59
N GLN A 294 -5.92 -0.44 6.31
CA GLN A 294 -6.09 -1.77 5.71
C GLN A 294 -5.16 -2.80 6.35
N GLU A 295 -3.92 -2.45 6.70
CA GLU A 295 -3.07 -3.33 7.51
C GLU A 295 -3.78 -3.71 8.82
N TRP A 296 -4.41 -2.75 9.50
CA TRP A 296 -5.24 -3.02 10.68
C TRP A 296 -6.44 -3.93 10.39
N PHE A 297 -7.14 -3.73 9.28
CA PHE A 297 -8.25 -4.61 8.87
C PHE A 297 -7.81 -6.04 8.54
N ARG A 298 -6.60 -6.26 8.00
CA ARG A 298 -6.09 -7.63 7.80
C ARG A 298 -6.01 -8.39 9.12
N TYR A 299 -5.73 -7.69 10.22
CA TYR A 299 -5.75 -8.31 11.54
C TYR A 299 -7.15 -8.60 12.06
N GLN A 300 -8.22 -8.01 11.48
CA GLN A 300 -9.61 -8.40 11.80
C GLN A 300 -9.85 -9.89 11.55
N ALA A 301 -9.15 -10.49 10.58
CA ALA A 301 -9.20 -11.93 10.33
C ALA A 301 -8.84 -12.78 11.56
N LEU A 302 -8.09 -12.25 12.54
CA LEU A 302 -7.80 -12.92 13.81
C LEU A 302 -9.02 -13.04 14.73
N TRP A 303 -9.96 -12.10 14.65
CA TRP A 303 -11.22 -12.16 15.39
C TRP A 303 -12.20 -13.14 14.76
N ASP A 304 -12.17 -13.27 13.44
CA ASP A 304 -13.02 -14.19 12.68
C ASP A 304 -12.49 -15.64 12.71
N LEU A 305 -11.21 -15.85 13.04
CA LEU A 305 -10.62 -17.18 13.04
C LEU A 305 -11.04 -17.99 14.26
N GLN A 306 -11.97 -18.93 14.05
CA GLN A 306 -12.32 -19.90 15.08
C GLN A 306 -11.14 -20.82 15.43
N PRO A 307 -10.88 -21.11 16.73
CA PRO A 307 -9.81 -21.99 17.16
C PRO A 307 -9.86 -23.39 16.52
N ASP A 308 -11.06 -23.91 16.24
CA ASP A 308 -11.27 -25.26 15.68
C ASP A 308 -10.97 -25.37 14.18
N SER A 309 -10.90 -24.23 13.50
CA SER A 309 -10.45 -24.17 12.11
C SER A 309 -8.96 -24.47 11.97
N LEU A 310 -8.15 -24.24 13.02
CA LEU A 310 -6.72 -24.53 13.01
C LEU A 310 -6.44 -26.03 12.99
N THR A 311 -7.09 -26.79 13.87
CA THR A 311 -6.97 -28.25 13.89
C THR A 311 -7.46 -28.88 12.60
N LYS A 312 -8.53 -28.33 11.98
CA LYS A 312 -9.01 -28.80 10.67
C LYS A 312 -8.08 -28.46 9.50
N LYS A 313 -7.37 -27.33 9.54
CA LYS A 313 -6.48 -26.88 8.43
C LYS A 313 -5.08 -27.45 8.50
N PHE A 314 -4.50 -27.53 9.70
CA PHE A 314 -3.11 -27.93 9.89
C PHE A 314 -2.95 -29.44 10.12
N GLY A 315 -4.03 -30.14 10.49
CA GLY A 315 -3.99 -31.59 10.77
C GLY A 315 -2.92 -31.93 11.81
N ASP A 316 -2.35 -33.13 11.69
CA ASP A 316 -1.33 -33.67 12.61
C ASP A 316 0.12 -33.26 12.24
N ASP A 317 0.30 -32.31 11.32
CA ASP A 317 1.64 -31.94 10.82
C ASP A 317 2.38 -30.98 11.76
N VAL A 318 3.18 -31.56 12.67
CA VAL A 318 3.99 -30.84 13.68
C VAL A 318 4.86 -29.73 13.08
N GLY A 319 5.39 -29.92 11.87
CA GLY A 319 6.26 -28.92 11.22
C GLY A 319 5.51 -27.64 10.86
N LYS A 320 4.26 -27.75 10.41
CA LYS A 320 3.42 -26.58 10.09
C LYS A 320 2.97 -25.85 11.35
N TRP A 321 2.71 -26.57 12.43
CA TRP A 321 2.39 -25.94 13.72
C TRP A 321 3.58 -25.15 14.28
N MET A 322 4.80 -25.67 14.13
CA MET A 322 6.01 -24.94 14.52
C MET A 322 6.19 -23.65 13.71
N GLN A 323 5.93 -23.67 12.40
CA GLN A 323 5.94 -22.47 11.56
C GLN A 323 4.87 -21.47 11.99
N LEU A 324 3.64 -21.93 12.26
CA LEU A 324 2.55 -21.08 12.75
C LEU A 324 2.89 -20.40 14.07
N LEU A 325 3.46 -21.12 15.04
CA LEU A 325 3.91 -20.53 16.31
C LEU A 325 5.04 -19.50 16.11
N SER A 326 5.95 -19.74 15.17
CA SER A 326 6.99 -18.78 14.79
C SER A 326 6.39 -17.53 14.11
N ASP A 327 5.40 -17.70 13.24
CA ASP A 327 4.76 -16.60 12.51
C ASP A 327 3.93 -15.73 13.44
N ILE A 328 3.23 -16.32 14.41
CA ILE A 328 2.57 -15.58 15.51
C ILE A 328 3.57 -14.72 16.27
N LYS A 329 4.75 -15.29 16.58
CA LYS A 329 5.79 -14.56 17.31
C LYS A 329 6.34 -13.40 16.48
N LYS A 330 6.59 -13.61 15.18
CA LYS A 330 7.04 -12.55 14.26
C LYS A 330 5.98 -11.46 14.11
N SER A 331 4.71 -11.82 13.93
CA SER A 331 3.63 -10.84 13.83
C SER A 331 3.42 -10.09 15.15
N ARG A 332 3.70 -10.70 16.30
CA ARG A 332 3.67 -10.00 17.60
C ARG A 332 4.80 -8.99 17.72
N ALA A 333 6.01 -9.34 17.28
CA ALA A 333 7.17 -8.46 17.41
C ALA A 333 6.98 -7.11 16.67
N THR A 334 6.16 -7.07 15.62
CA THR A 334 5.80 -5.81 14.94
C THR A 334 4.83 -4.93 15.73
N PHE A 335 4.12 -5.46 16.72
CA PHE A 335 3.19 -4.71 17.58
C PHE A 335 3.77 -4.32 18.94
N ASP A 336 4.88 -4.94 19.34
CA ASP A 336 5.56 -4.68 20.62
C ASP A 336 6.47 -3.43 20.53
N THR A 337 6.10 -2.49 19.66
CA THR A 337 6.70 -1.17 19.55
C THR A 337 6.00 -0.24 20.55
N SER A 338 6.76 0.60 21.25
CA SER A 338 6.24 1.57 22.22
C SER A 338 5.38 2.69 21.61
N ASP A 339 5.33 2.76 20.28
CA ASP A 339 4.62 3.81 19.57
C ASP A 339 3.12 3.58 19.69
N VAL A 340 2.42 4.64 20.10
CA VAL A 340 0.98 4.62 20.38
C VAL A 340 0.19 5.45 19.37
N LYS A 341 0.91 6.22 18.54
CA LYS A 341 0.39 7.19 17.58
C LYS A 341 1.23 7.14 16.33
N LYS A 342 0.59 7.23 15.17
CA LYS A 342 1.25 7.39 13.88
C LYS A 342 0.79 8.67 13.22
N GLU A 343 1.74 9.50 12.81
CA GLU A 343 1.49 10.82 12.23
C GLU A 343 1.63 10.73 10.71
N PHE A 344 0.60 11.19 10.00
CA PHE A 344 0.55 11.35 8.55
C PHE A 344 0.29 12.83 8.28
N GLY A 345 1.35 13.64 8.34
CA GLY A 345 1.24 15.10 8.28
C GLY A 345 0.28 15.63 9.36
N PRO A 346 -0.84 16.29 9.01
CA PRO A 346 -1.81 16.80 9.97
C PRO A 346 -2.73 15.73 10.58
N ILE A 347 -2.69 14.48 10.10
CA ILE A 347 -3.54 13.39 10.57
C ILE A 347 -2.77 12.56 11.60
N ILE A 348 -3.27 12.49 12.83
CA ILE A 348 -2.68 11.66 13.89
C ILE A 348 -3.62 10.49 14.15
N VAL A 349 -3.17 9.27 13.88
CA VAL A 349 -3.92 8.04 14.17
C VAL A 349 -3.45 7.46 15.50
N ASP A 350 -4.30 7.57 16.53
CA ASP A 350 -4.12 6.94 17.83
C ASP A 350 -4.68 5.50 17.79
N TYR A 351 -3.82 4.54 18.10
CA TYR A 351 -4.17 3.11 18.15
C TYR A 351 -3.92 2.49 19.54
N ALA A 352 -3.69 3.29 20.59
CA ALA A 352 -3.42 2.83 21.96
C ALA A 352 -4.45 1.80 22.48
N LYS A 353 -5.72 2.17 22.31
CA LYS A 353 -6.87 1.40 22.80
C LYS A 353 -7.02 0.07 22.05
N VAL A 354 -6.62 0.05 20.79
CA VAL A 354 -6.71 -1.12 19.92
C VAL A 354 -5.51 -2.02 20.13
N GLN A 355 -4.29 -1.48 20.22
CA GLN A 355 -3.07 -2.24 20.50
C GLN A 355 -3.21 -3.15 21.72
N THR A 356 -3.72 -2.62 22.84
CA THR A 356 -3.92 -3.43 24.06
C THR A 356 -4.92 -4.57 23.81
N LYS A 357 -6.03 -4.30 23.12
CA LYS A 357 -7.05 -5.32 22.81
C LYS A 357 -6.55 -6.37 21.80
N VAL A 358 -5.80 -5.94 20.79
CA VAL A 358 -5.16 -6.80 19.76
C VAL A 358 -4.14 -7.70 20.45
N SER A 359 -3.28 -7.14 21.30
CA SER A 359 -2.26 -7.88 22.06
C SER A 359 -2.88 -8.94 22.96
N LEU A 360 -3.93 -8.60 23.73
CA LEU A 360 -4.67 -9.57 24.55
C LEU A 360 -5.32 -10.68 23.72
N LYS A 361 -5.87 -10.35 22.54
CA LYS A 361 -6.45 -11.34 21.64
C LYS A 361 -5.39 -12.27 21.06
N TYR A 362 -4.24 -11.73 20.66
CA TYR A 362 -3.08 -12.51 20.24
C TYR A 362 -2.56 -13.42 21.35
N ASP A 363 -2.54 -12.97 22.60
CA ASP A 363 -2.11 -13.80 23.74
C ASP A 363 -3.08 -14.96 23.99
N SER A 364 -4.39 -14.70 23.94
CA SER A 364 -5.40 -15.75 24.00
C SER A 364 -5.22 -16.76 22.86
N TRP A 365 -5.02 -16.27 21.63
CA TRP A 365 -4.89 -17.12 20.47
C TRP A 365 -3.59 -17.94 20.48
N HIS A 366 -2.48 -17.33 20.90
CA HIS A 366 -1.21 -17.99 21.12
C HIS A 366 -1.33 -19.06 22.21
N LYS A 367 -2.03 -18.78 23.32
CA LYS A 367 -2.29 -19.77 24.37
C LYS A 367 -3.15 -20.95 23.87
N ASP A 368 -4.19 -20.67 23.09
CA ASP A 368 -5.05 -21.70 22.51
C ASP A 368 -4.31 -22.56 21.47
N ALA A 369 -3.52 -21.91 20.60
CA ALA A 369 -2.67 -22.60 19.63
C ALA A 369 -1.61 -23.48 20.32
N LEU A 370 -0.97 -22.98 21.39
CA LEU A 370 -0.04 -23.75 22.21
C LEU A 370 -0.70 -24.93 22.91
N SER A 371 -1.91 -24.75 23.44
CA SER A 371 -2.69 -25.82 24.07
C SER A 371 -3.01 -26.93 23.07
N LYS A 372 -3.46 -26.58 21.87
CA LYS A 372 -3.76 -27.54 20.80
C LYS A 372 -2.49 -28.24 20.30
N PHE A 373 -1.43 -27.48 20.03
CA PHE A 373 -0.14 -28.03 19.62
C PHE A 373 0.44 -28.97 20.68
N GLY A 374 0.41 -28.56 21.95
CA GLY A 374 0.83 -29.39 23.08
C GLY A 374 0.02 -30.68 23.15
N SER A 375 -1.31 -30.62 23.08
CA SER A 375 -2.16 -31.82 23.08
C SER A 375 -1.84 -32.78 21.93
N MET A 376 -1.67 -32.28 20.71
CA MET A 376 -1.33 -33.12 19.55
C MET A 376 0.08 -33.72 19.66
N LEU A 377 1.06 -32.90 20.02
CA LEU A 377 2.44 -33.36 20.25
C LEU A 377 2.49 -34.43 21.34
N GLY A 378 1.76 -34.25 22.45
CA GLY A 378 1.68 -35.23 23.52
C GLY A 378 1.07 -36.56 23.08
N ASN A 379 0.03 -36.53 22.25
CA ASN A 379 -0.57 -37.73 21.67
C ASN A 379 0.38 -38.45 20.71
N GLU A 380 1.05 -37.71 19.82
CA GLU A 380 2.05 -38.28 18.90
C GLU A 380 3.27 -38.84 19.64
N MET A 381 3.77 -38.12 20.63
CA MET A 381 4.88 -38.55 21.50
C MET A 381 4.54 -39.85 22.24
N SER A 382 3.34 -39.93 22.84
CA SER A 382 2.86 -41.14 23.53
C SER A 382 2.68 -42.32 22.56
N GLY A 383 2.13 -42.06 21.37
CA GLY A 383 1.99 -43.06 20.31
C GLY A 383 3.34 -43.57 19.81
N PHE A 384 4.29 -42.66 19.57
CA PHE A 384 5.66 -42.99 19.16
C PHE A 384 6.38 -43.80 20.24
N HIS A 385 6.34 -43.37 21.50
CA HIS A 385 6.92 -44.10 22.61
C HIS A 385 6.34 -45.51 22.73
N THR A 386 5.01 -45.66 22.61
CA THR A 386 4.36 -46.97 22.63
C THR A 386 4.80 -47.85 21.46
N ASN A 387 5.00 -47.28 20.27
CA ASN A 387 5.48 -48.00 19.10
C ASN A 387 6.95 -48.44 19.24
N VAL A 388 7.83 -47.53 19.65
CA VAL A 388 9.26 -47.82 19.91
C VAL A 388 9.40 -48.86 21.01
N SER A 389 8.65 -48.71 22.11
CA SER A 389 8.67 -49.68 23.21
C SER A 389 8.19 -51.06 22.77
N LYS A 390 7.13 -51.17 21.96
CA LYS A 390 6.70 -52.44 21.36
C LYS A 390 7.78 -53.07 20.49
N SER A 391 8.37 -52.30 19.56
CA SER A 391 9.46 -52.80 18.72
C SER A 391 10.71 -53.20 19.52
N ARG A 392 10.99 -52.50 20.63
CA ARG A 392 12.07 -52.87 21.56
C ARG A 392 11.78 -54.22 22.21
N VAL A 393 10.59 -54.40 22.77
CA VAL A 393 10.17 -55.66 23.41
C VAL A 393 10.19 -56.83 22.42
N GLU A 394 9.73 -56.61 21.18
CA GLU A 394 9.80 -57.63 20.11
C GLU A 394 11.26 -58.02 19.76
N LEU A 395 12.17 -57.04 19.68
CA LEU A 395 13.61 -57.30 19.48
C LEU A 395 14.28 -58.00 20.67
N GLU A 396 13.83 -57.73 21.89
CA GLU A 396 14.32 -58.38 23.11
C GLU A 396 13.89 -59.85 23.17
N GLN A 397 12.62 -60.14 22.82
CA GLN A 397 12.05 -61.49 22.86
C GLN A 397 12.66 -62.44 21.82
N GLN A 398 13.10 -61.93 20.67
CA GLN A 398 13.72 -62.74 19.63
C GLN A 398 15.17 -63.09 19.99
N THR A 399 15.41 -64.35 20.33
CA THR A 399 16.77 -64.88 20.59
C THR A 399 17.51 -65.16 19.28
N ILE A 400 18.82 -64.92 19.29
CA ILE A 400 19.72 -65.15 18.13
C ILE A 400 19.95 -66.66 17.90
N GLU A 401 19.66 -67.50 18.89
CA GLU A 401 19.61 -68.95 18.78
C GLU A 401 18.29 -69.38 18.10
N ALA A 402 18.13 -68.98 16.84
CA ALA A 402 17.02 -69.42 16.02
C ALA A 402 17.12 -70.95 15.83
N ALA A 403 16.07 -71.67 16.25
CA ALA A 403 15.99 -73.13 16.15
C ALA A 403 15.92 -73.61 14.68
N SER A 404 15.56 -72.73 13.73
CA SER A 404 15.44 -73.02 12.30
C SER A 404 16.06 -71.91 11.43
N THR A 405 16.48 -72.27 10.21
CA THR A 405 16.97 -71.32 9.20
C THR A 405 15.89 -70.30 8.81
N SER A 406 14.62 -70.68 8.79
CA SER A 406 13.49 -69.77 8.55
C SER A 406 13.32 -68.72 9.63
N ASP A 407 13.48 -69.07 10.91
CA ASP A 407 13.35 -68.13 12.01
C ASP A 407 14.49 -67.09 12.02
N ALA A 408 15.71 -67.52 11.69
CA ALA A 408 16.85 -66.64 11.53
C ALA A 408 16.63 -65.61 10.40
N VAL A 409 16.02 -66.04 9.30
CA VAL A 409 15.73 -65.19 8.14
C VAL A 409 14.63 -64.18 8.42
N ASN A 410 13.55 -64.61 9.07
CA ASN A 410 12.48 -63.70 9.50
C ASN A 410 13.01 -62.65 10.48
N PHE A 411 13.90 -63.06 11.40
CA PHE A 411 14.57 -62.15 12.34
C PHE A 411 15.42 -61.10 11.62
N ILE A 412 16.29 -61.52 10.68
CA ILE A 412 17.15 -60.59 9.92
C ILE A 412 16.30 -59.62 9.09
N THR A 413 15.26 -60.13 8.42
CA THR A 413 14.34 -59.31 7.61
C THR A 413 13.64 -58.27 8.48
N TYR A 414 13.22 -58.65 9.69
CA TYR A 414 12.62 -57.73 10.67
C TYR A 414 13.60 -56.66 11.14
N VAL A 415 14.83 -57.04 11.51
CA VAL A 415 15.90 -56.10 11.94
C VAL A 415 16.25 -55.12 10.82
N GLN A 416 16.37 -55.57 9.57
CA GLN A 416 16.63 -54.68 8.43
C GLN A 416 15.45 -53.74 8.15
N GLY A 417 14.22 -54.24 8.28
CA GLY A 417 13.01 -53.42 8.21
C GLY A 417 12.99 -52.31 9.28
N LEU A 418 13.42 -52.63 10.50
CA LEU A 418 13.56 -51.65 11.58
C LEU A 418 14.70 -50.66 11.31
N LYS A 419 15.86 -51.08 10.79
CA LYS A 419 16.95 -50.16 10.40
C LYS A 419 16.51 -49.16 9.33
N LYS A 420 15.66 -49.57 8.39
CA LYS A 420 15.08 -48.66 7.39
C LYS A 420 14.15 -47.62 8.01
N LYS A 421 13.32 -48.04 8.98
CA LYS A 421 12.41 -47.15 9.73
C LYS A 421 13.17 -46.22 10.70
N MET A 422 14.32 -46.66 11.23
CA MET A 422 15.14 -45.94 12.19
C MET A 422 15.54 -44.53 11.71
N ARG A 423 15.89 -44.37 10.42
CA ARG A 423 16.22 -43.06 9.85
C ARG A 423 15.06 -42.07 9.87
N GLY A 424 13.82 -42.57 9.78
CA GLY A 424 12.61 -41.75 9.90
C GLY A 424 12.32 -41.39 11.35
N TRP A 425 12.44 -42.38 12.24
CA TRP A 425 12.26 -42.22 13.68
C TRP A 425 13.28 -41.26 14.31
N GLU A 426 14.53 -41.29 13.89
CA GLU A 426 15.57 -40.34 14.33
C GLU A 426 15.17 -38.89 14.02
N LYS A 427 14.70 -38.61 12.80
CA LYS A 427 14.19 -37.28 12.43
C LYS A 427 12.98 -36.86 13.26
N GLN A 428 12.10 -37.80 13.60
CA GLN A 428 10.94 -37.52 14.45
C GLN A 428 11.36 -37.22 15.89
N VAL A 429 12.32 -37.96 16.46
CA VAL A 429 12.87 -37.69 17.80
C VAL A 429 13.54 -36.32 17.85
N ASP A 430 14.33 -35.95 16.85
CA ASP A 430 14.95 -34.62 16.78
C ASP A 430 13.89 -33.49 16.64
N MET A 431 12.82 -33.74 15.88
CA MET A 431 11.69 -32.83 15.79
C MET A 431 10.98 -32.67 17.15
N TYR A 432 10.75 -33.77 17.87
CA TYR A 432 10.15 -33.75 19.20
C TYR A 432 11.00 -33.00 20.23
N ARG A 433 12.34 -33.16 20.19
CA ARG A 433 13.28 -32.37 20.99
C ARG A 433 13.13 -30.88 20.75
N GLU A 434 13.08 -30.46 19.49
CA GLU A 434 12.92 -29.05 19.15
C GLU A 434 11.53 -28.52 19.55
N CYS A 435 10.48 -29.32 19.37
CA CYS A 435 9.12 -28.96 19.77
C CYS A 435 8.99 -28.78 21.29
N GLN A 436 9.52 -29.70 22.10
CA GLN A 436 9.51 -29.55 23.55
C GLN A 436 10.33 -28.32 23.99
N ARG A 437 11.50 -28.09 23.38
CA ARG A 437 12.31 -26.89 23.65
C ARG A 437 11.53 -25.59 23.36
N ILE A 438 10.75 -25.57 22.28
CA ILE A 438 9.90 -24.42 21.93
C ILE A 438 8.78 -24.24 22.97
N LEU A 439 8.12 -25.32 23.39
CA LEU A 439 7.08 -25.30 24.42
C LEU A 439 7.63 -24.81 25.77
N GLU A 440 8.81 -25.27 26.18
CA GLU A 440 9.50 -24.82 27.39
C GLU A 440 9.87 -23.33 27.31
N ARG A 441 10.43 -22.88 26.18
CA ARG A 441 10.75 -21.46 25.93
C ARG A 441 9.52 -20.57 25.96
N GLN A 442 8.38 -21.06 25.50
CA GLN A 442 7.10 -20.34 25.47
C GLN A 442 6.30 -20.49 26.77
N ARG A 443 6.89 -21.08 27.83
CA ARG A 443 6.31 -21.26 29.17
C ARG A 443 4.97 -22.02 29.13
N PHE A 444 4.89 -23.03 28.27
CA PHE A 444 3.73 -23.91 28.23
C PHE A 444 3.57 -24.65 29.57
N GLN A 445 2.33 -24.79 30.04
CA GLN A 445 2.02 -25.58 31.23
C GLN A 445 1.83 -27.03 30.83
N PHE A 446 2.84 -27.85 31.09
CA PHE A 446 2.78 -29.28 30.80
C PHE A 446 1.76 -29.99 31.72
N PRO A 447 0.86 -30.81 31.15
CA PRO A 447 0.00 -31.70 31.93
C PRO A 447 0.81 -32.68 32.79
N VAL A 448 0.23 -33.16 33.90
CA VAL A 448 0.90 -34.08 34.85
C VAL A 448 1.21 -35.45 34.22
N ASN A 449 0.47 -35.84 33.18
CA ASN A 449 0.65 -37.07 32.41
C ASN A 449 1.53 -36.87 31.16
N TRP A 450 2.27 -35.76 31.07
CA TRP A 450 3.13 -35.47 29.93
C TRP A 450 4.33 -36.41 29.88
N LEU A 451 4.53 -37.06 28.74
CA LEU A 451 5.73 -37.83 28.47
C LEU A 451 6.83 -36.86 28.01
N HIS A 452 7.78 -36.57 28.90
CA HIS A 452 8.94 -35.76 28.55
C HIS A 452 9.81 -36.47 27.50
N VAL A 453 10.42 -35.68 26.61
CA VAL A 453 11.37 -36.14 25.60
C VAL A 453 12.52 -36.93 26.23
N ASP A 454 12.91 -36.64 27.47
CA ASP A 454 13.92 -37.43 28.19
C ASP A 454 13.55 -38.92 28.30
N ASN A 455 12.27 -39.24 28.50
CA ASN A 455 11.79 -40.62 28.54
C ASN A 455 11.78 -41.25 27.14
N ILE A 456 11.41 -40.48 26.10
CA ILE A 456 11.51 -40.93 24.70
C ILE A 456 12.97 -41.17 24.33
N ASP A 457 13.89 -40.29 24.73
CA ASP A 457 15.31 -40.39 24.48
C ASP A 457 15.92 -41.58 25.22
N GLY A 458 15.47 -41.87 26.44
CA GLY A 458 15.81 -43.09 27.17
C GLY A 458 15.40 -44.34 26.42
N GLU A 459 14.13 -44.44 26.01
CA GLU A 459 13.62 -45.59 25.25
C GLU A 459 14.25 -45.70 23.86
N TRP A 460 14.49 -44.58 23.18
CA TRP A 460 15.16 -44.52 21.87
C TRP A 460 16.62 -44.97 21.97
N SER A 461 17.33 -44.54 23.01
CA SER A 461 18.71 -44.97 23.28
C SER A 461 18.77 -46.46 23.59
N ALA A 462 17.85 -46.97 24.42
CA ALA A 462 17.73 -48.40 24.71
C ALA A 462 17.43 -49.21 23.44
N PHE A 463 16.49 -48.76 22.60
CA PHE A 463 16.20 -49.39 21.31
C PHE A 463 17.43 -49.39 20.39
N ASN A 464 18.17 -48.28 20.30
CA ASN A 464 19.39 -48.16 19.50
C ASN A 464 20.52 -49.07 20.00
N GLU A 465 20.65 -49.23 21.31
CA GLU A 465 21.63 -50.15 21.88
C GLU A 465 21.28 -51.60 21.54
N ILE A 466 19.99 -51.98 21.69
CA ILE A 466 19.53 -53.34 21.40
C ILE A 466 19.67 -53.66 19.92
N ILE A 467 19.22 -52.78 19.02
CA ILE A 467 19.35 -53.01 17.59
C ILE A 467 20.83 -53.08 17.17
N ARG A 468 21.71 -52.24 17.75
CA ARG A 468 23.16 -52.29 17.47
C ARG A 468 23.78 -53.59 17.96
N ARG A 469 23.41 -54.06 19.16
CA ARG A 469 23.90 -55.33 19.72
C ARG A 469 23.42 -56.52 18.88
N LYS A 470 22.15 -56.54 18.49
CA LYS A 470 21.57 -57.58 17.64
C LYS A 470 22.18 -57.54 16.24
N ASP A 471 22.40 -56.37 15.65
CA ASP A 471 23.06 -56.18 14.35
C ASP A 471 24.52 -56.66 14.38
N THR A 472 25.27 -56.33 15.43
CA THR A 472 26.65 -56.82 15.62
C THR A 472 26.66 -58.35 15.76
N SER A 473 25.69 -58.92 16.49
CA SER A 473 25.57 -60.36 16.62
C SER A 473 25.19 -61.03 15.30
N ILE A 474 24.26 -60.44 14.54
CA ILE A 474 23.93 -60.88 13.19
C ILE A 474 25.21 -60.87 12.36
N GLN A 475 25.93 -59.75 12.26
CA GLN A 475 27.18 -59.62 11.52
C GLN A 475 28.22 -60.67 11.89
N SER A 476 28.40 -60.97 13.18
CA SER A 476 29.32 -62.02 13.62
C SER A 476 28.91 -63.43 13.14
N GLN A 477 27.62 -63.66 12.96
CA GLN A 477 27.07 -64.93 12.49
C GLN A 477 26.74 -64.92 10.98
N VAL A 478 26.85 -63.77 10.30
CA VAL A 478 26.47 -63.61 8.89
C VAL A 478 27.19 -64.62 8.02
N SER A 479 28.51 -64.80 8.16
CA SER A 479 29.24 -65.78 7.34
C SER A 479 28.77 -67.22 7.56
N SER A 480 28.42 -67.57 8.80
CA SER A 480 27.88 -68.90 9.13
C SER A 480 26.46 -69.10 8.61
N LEU A 481 25.63 -68.05 8.65
CA LEU A 481 24.27 -68.04 8.15
C LEU A 481 24.23 -68.02 6.63
N GLN A 482 25.12 -67.28 5.97
CA GLN A 482 25.31 -67.29 4.52
C GLN A 482 25.68 -68.68 4.03
N MET A 483 26.61 -69.38 4.70
CA MET A 483 26.93 -70.77 4.37
C MET A 483 25.73 -71.71 4.55
N LYS A 484 24.97 -71.58 5.66
CA LYS A 484 23.76 -72.37 5.91
C LYS A 484 22.66 -72.10 4.88
N ILE A 485 22.45 -70.85 4.49
CA ILE A 485 21.44 -70.43 3.51
C ILE A 485 21.85 -70.91 2.11
N VAL A 486 23.13 -70.82 1.73
CA VAL A 486 23.62 -71.38 0.46
C VAL A 486 23.50 -72.90 0.43
N SER A 487 23.68 -73.59 1.56
CA SER A 487 23.44 -75.04 1.62
C SER A 487 21.96 -75.41 1.56
N GLU A 488 21.08 -74.65 2.22
CA GLU A 488 19.64 -74.86 2.17
C GLU A 488 19.09 -74.53 0.78
N ASP A 489 19.59 -73.47 0.14
CA ASP A 489 19.27 -73.10 -1.24
C ASP A 489 19.59 -74.22 -2.22
N LYS A 490 20.79 -74.80 -2.15
CA LYS A 490 21.15 -75.97 -2.96
C LYS A 490 20.25 -77.18 -2.66
N ALA A 491 19.85 -77.36 -1.39
CA ALA A 491 18.95 -78.45 -1.01
C ALA A 491 17.53 -78.24 -1.56
N VAL A 492 17.01 -77.01 -1.51
CA VAL A 492 15.72 -76.61 -2.09
C VAL A 492 15.75 -76.70 -3.61
N ASP A 493 16.83 -76.29 -4.26
CA ASP A 493 17.03 -76.44 -5.71
C ASP A 493 17.07 -77.93 -6.12
N SER A 494 17.75 -78.78 -5.35
CA SER A 494 17.74 -80.23 -5.59
C SER A 494 16.33 -80.81 -5.44
N ARG A 495 15.60 -80.45 -4.36
CA ARG A 495 14.19 -80.86 -4.18
C ARG A 495 13.30 -80.34 -5.31
N THR A 496 13.60 -79.16 -5.86
CA THR A 496 12.88 -78.58 -6.99
C THR A 496 13.14 -79.34 -8.27
N MET A 497 14.39 -79.73 -8.54
CA MET A 497 14.75 -80.58 -9.67
C MET A 497 14.11 -81.98 -9.57
N ASP A 498 14.12 -82.57 -8.38
CA ASP A 498 13.47 -83.85 -8.12
C ASP A 498 11.95 -83.73 -8.32
N TYR A 499 11.33 -82.66 -7.83
CA TYR A 499 9.90 -82.37 -8.06
C TYR A 499 9.58 -82.20 -9.54
N LEU A 500 10.39 -81.43 -10.29
CA LEU A 500 10.18 -81.23 -11.73
C LEU A 500 10.37 -82.54 -12.52
N GLY A 501 11.36 -83.36 -12.14
CA GLY A 501 11.58 -84.68 -12.74
C GLY A 501 10.47 -85.68 -12.41
N ASP A 502 9.96 -85.66 -11.17
CA ASP A 502 8.80 -86.44 -10.73
C ASP A 502 7.52 -85.96 -11.42
N TRP A 503 7.38 -84.65 -11.62
CA TRP A 503 6.28 -84.06 -12.36
C TRP A 503 6.32 -84.53 -13.81
N GLU A 504 7.45 -84.41 -14.51
CA GLU A 504 7.61 -84.87 -15.91
C GLU A 504 7.29 -86.35 -16.11
N LYS A 505 7.71 -87.22 -15.18
CA LYS A 505 7.45 -88.67 -15.24
C LYS A 505 6.06 -89.06 -14.73
N GLY A 506 5.49 -88.26 -13.83
CA GLY A 506 4.26 -88.54 -13.10
C GLY A 506 3.03 -87.81 -13.62
N LYS A 507 3.14 -87.04 -14.72
CA LYS A 507 2.00 -86.33 -15.33
C LYS A 507 0.88 -87.34 -15.65
N PRO A 508 -0.35 -87.16 -15.13
CA PRO A 508 -1.49 -88.04 -15.43
C PRO A 508 -2.06 -87.75 -16.83
N VAL A 509 -1.22 -87.86 -17.87
CA VAL A 509 -1.58 -87.72 -19.29
C VAL A 509 -1.94 -89.07 -19.91
N ASP A 510 -1.58 -90.17 -19.24
CA ASP A 510 -1.91 -91.53 -19.68
C ASP A 510 -3.40 -91.82 -19.52
N GLY A 511 -4.07 -92.13 -20.63
CA GLY A 511 -5.52 -92.35 -20.73
C GLY A 511 -6.08 -93.56 -19.95
N HIS A 512 -5.26 -94.22 -19.13
CA HIS A 512 -5.63 -95.40 -18.33
C HIS A 512 -5.91 -95.11 -16.86
N LEU A 513 -5.69 -93.88 -16.37
CA LEU A 513 -5.95 -93.49 -14.97
C LEU A 513 -7.39 -92.99 -14.76
N ARG A 514 -8.03 -93.47 -13.69
CA ARG A 514 -9.38 -92.99 -13.29
C ARG A 514 -9.31 -91.50 -12.90
N PRO A 515 -10.28 -90.66 -13.31
CA PRO A 515 -10.28 -89.22 -13.01
C PRO A 515 -10.16 -88.88 -11.52
N ASP A 516 -10.74 -89.70 -10.63
CA ASP A 516 -10.66 -89.50 -9.17
C ASP A 516 -9.24 -89.71 -8.61
N GLU A 517 -8.50 -90.68 -9.16
CA GLU A 517 -7.11 -90.97 -8.77
C GLU A 517 -6.15 -89.93 -9.36
N ALA A 518 -6.43 -89.43 -10.57
CA ALA A 518 -5.69 -88.33 -11.18
C ALA A 518 -5.84 -87.03 -10.37
N LEU A 519 -7.06 -86.67 -9.94
CA LEU A 519 -7.29 -85.50 -9.09
C LEU A 519 -6.62 -85.62 -7.71
N LYS A 520 -6.60 -86.81 -7.12
CA LYS A 520 -5.88 -87.07 -5.85
C LYS A 520 -4.36 -86.96 -6.02
N LYS A 521 -3.80 -87.40 -7.16
CA LYS A 521 -2.39 -87.20 -7.48
C LYS A 521 -2.07 -85.72 -7.71
N LEU A 522 -2.93 -84.99 -8.43
CA LEU A 522 -2.77 -83.55 -8.67
C LEU A 522 -2.82 -82.74 -7.36
N SER A 523 -3.72 -83.06 -6.42
CA SER A 523 -3.77 -82.35 -5.12
C SER A 523 -2.54 -82.61 -4.23
N ILE A 524 -1.93 -83.80 -4.33
CA ILE A 524 -0.66 -84.10 -3.66
C ILE A 524 0.47 -83.28 -4.29
N TYR A 525 0.55 -83.20 -5.62
CA TYR A 525 1.53 -82.35 -6.30
C TYR A 525 1.30 -80.85 -6.04
N GLU A 526 0.06 -80.42 -5.88
CA GLU A 526 -0.31 -79.04 -5.50
C GLU A 526 0.20 -78.69 -4.10
N THR A 527 -0.05 -79.57 -3.12
CA THR A 527 0.40 -79.36 -1.74
C THR A 527 1.93 -79.37 -1.65
N LYS A 528 2.59 -80.27 -2.39
CA LYS A 528 4.05 -80.31 -2.49
C LYS A 528 4.61 -79.05 -3.15
N TYR A 529 3.96 -78.55 -4.21
CA TYR A 529 4.36 -77.32 -4.89
C TYR A 529 4.24 -76.10 -3.97
N VAL A 530 3.11 -75.93 -3.28
CA VAL A 530 2.89 -74.81 -2.36
C VAL A 530 3.95 -74.79 -1.26
N ARG A 531 4.23 -75.95 -0.66
CA ARG A 531 5.28 -76.06 0.35
C ARG A 531 6.67 -75.74 -0.20
N LEU A 532 7.01 -76.27 -1.38
CA LEU A 532 8.30 -76.02 -2.02
C LEU A 532 8.45 -74.54 -2.41
N LYS A 533 7.37 -73.91 -2.85
CA LYS A 533 7.29 -72.47 -3.14
C LYS A 533 7.53 -71.64 -1.88
N GLU A 534 6.87 -71.97 -0.77
CA GLU A 534 7.09 -71.28 0.51
C GLU A 534 8.53 -71.43 1.01
N GLU A 535 9.12 -72.63 0.90
CA GLU A 535 10.52 -72.89 1.24
C GLU A 535 11.48 -72.06 0.36
N ARG A 536 11.22 -71.99 -0.96
CA ARG A 536 12.01 -71.20 -1.92
C ARG A 536 11.87 -69.68 -1.72
N ASP A 537 10.65 -69.18 -1.51
CA ASP A 537 10.38 -67.77 -1.23
C ASP A 537 11.07 -67.31 0.06
N ASN A 538 11.12 -68.19 1.09
CA ASN A 538 11.82 -67.91 2.33
C ASN A 538 13.34 -67.85 2.12
N VAL A 539 13.93 -68.76 1.33
CA VAL A 539 15.36 -68.73 0.98
C VAL A 539 15.72 -67.54 0.08
N ALA A 540 14.84 -67.14 -0.83
CA ALA A 540 15.04 -65.95 -1.67
C ALA A 540 15.07 -64.66 -0.83
N LYS A 541 14.10 -64.50 0.10
CA LYS A 541 14.10 -63.38 1.07
C LYS A 541 15.34 -63.41 1.96
N ALA A 542 15.82 -64.60 2.33
CA ALA A 542 17.05 -64.78 3.10
C ALA A 542 18.30 -64.27 2.37
N LYS A 543 18.41 -64.60 1.08
CA LYS A 543 19.50 -64.15 0.21
C LYS A 543 19.47 -62.64 0.02
N GLU A 544 18.30 -62.07 -0.23
CA GLU A 544 18.10 -60.62 -0.37
C GLU A 544 18.47 -59.88 0.93
N ALA A 545 18.01 -60.38 2.08
CA ALA A 545 18.28 -59.78 3.39
C ALA A 545 19.75 -59.86 3.83
N LEU A 546 20.55 -60.75 3.23
CA LEU A 546 21.98 -60.92 3.48
C LEU A 546 22.87 -60.39 2.34
N GLU A 547 22.29 -59.67 1.38
CA GLU A 547 22.97 -59.09 0.21
C GLU A 547 23.79 -60.13 -0.59
N LEU A 548 23.37 -61.40 -0.57
CA LEU A 548 23.98 -62.43 -1.40
C LEU A 548 23.47 -62.25 -2.83
N SER A 549 24.38 -61.87 -3.74
CA SER A 549 24.05 -61.69 -5.16
C SER A 549 23.45 -62.96 -5.76
N ASP A 550 22.32 -62.79 -6.45
CA ASP A 550 21.61 -63.87 -7.12
C ASP A 550 22.46 -64.37 -8.29
N ASN A 551 23.08 -65.55 -8.16
CA ASN A 551 23.68 -66.22 -9.29
C ASN A 551 22.54 -66.60 -10.24
N GLY A 552 22.57 -66.11 -11.49
CA GLY A 552 21.52 -66.25 -12.50
C GLY A 552 21.10 -67.68 -12.92
N GLY A 553 21.49 -68.72 -12.17
CA GLY A 553 20.95 -70.07 -12.28
C GLY A 553 19.52 -70.23 -11.74
N ASN A 554 19.10 -69.39 -10.78
CA ASN A 554 17.77 -69.50 -10.15
C ASN A 554 16.62 -69.08 -11.07
N ILE A 555 16.87 -68.17 -12.03
CA ILE A 555 15.84 -67.64 -12.94
C ILE A 555 15.30 -68.75 -13.85
N ALA A 556 16.18 -69.60 -14.39
CA ALA A 556 15.77 -70.70 -15.28
C ALA A 556 14.99 -71.82 -14.56
N THR A 557 15.24 -72.00 -13.26
CA THR A 557 14.52 -72.97 -12.43
C THR A 557 13.21 -72.39 -11.89
N ASP A 558 13.09 -71.06 -11.75
CA ASP A 558 11.83 -70.37 -11.46
C ASP A 558 10.88 -70.44 -12.64
N ASP A 559 11.35 -70.14 -13.85
CA ASP A 559 10.53 -70.19 -15.07
C ASP A 559 9.94 -71.59 -15.30
N ARG A 560 10.73 -72.65 -15.08
CA ARG A 560 10.26 -74.05 -15.19
C ARG A 560 9.23 -74.42 -14.12
N MET A 561 9.36 -73.86 -12.94
CA MET A 561 8.45 -74.11 -11.82
C MET A 561 7.12 -73.38 -12.02
N VAL A 562 7.14 -72.15 -12.56
CA VAL A 562 5.94 -71.43 -13.01
C VAL A 562 5.22 -72.19 -14.12
N VAL A 563 5.94 -72.65 -15.15
CA VAL A 563 5.36 -73.46 -16.23
C VAL A 563 4.75 -74.77 -15.69
N GLY A 564 5.44 -75.45 -14.78
CA GLY A 564 4.91 -76.67 -14.14
C GLY A 564 3.62 -76.43 -13.33
N TRP A 565 3.47 -75.24 -12.74
CA TRP A 565 2.26 -74.84 -12.01
C TRP A 565 1.09 -74.47 -12.93
N GLU A 566 1.36 -73.74 -14.01
CA GLU A 566 0.35 -73.44 -15.03
C GLU A 566 -0.21 -74.73 -15.63
N GLU A 567 0.66 -75.69 -15.98
CA GLU A 567 0.25 -77.02 -16.43
C GLU A 567 -0.59 -77.77 -15.39
N LEU A 568 -0.23 -77.70 -14.11
CA LEU A 568 -0.98 -78.34 -13.02
C LEU A 568 -2.37 -77.73 -12.87
N LEU A 569 -2.47 -76.39 -12.93
CA LEU A 569 -3.74 -75.66 -12.86
C LEU A 569 -4.63 -75.98 -14.07
N ASP A 570 -4.07 -76.05 -15.27
CA ASP A 570 -4.78 -76.40 -16.50
C ASP A 570 -5.32 -77.84 -16.46
N LEU A 571 -4.51 -78.80 -15.97
CA LEU A 571 -4.94 -80.19 -15.78
C LEU A 571 -6.01 -80.33 -14.68
N ARG A 572 -5.97 -79.48 -13.65
CA ARG A 572 -7.02 -79.43 -12.62
C ARG A 572 -8.31 -78.80 -13.16
N ALA A 573 -8.22 -77.78 -14.00
CA ALA A 573 -9.40 -77.13 -14.60
C ALA A 573 -10.10 -78.05 -15.62
N SER A 574 -9.35 -78.92 -16.31
CA SER A 574 -9.90 -79.88 -17.27
C SER A 574 -10.51 -81.13 -16.61
N GLY A 575 -10.04 -81.55 -15.43
CA GLY A 575 -10.55 -82.72 -14.68
C GLY A 575 -12.07 -82.74 -14.36
N PRO A 576 -12.67 -81.66 -13.81
CA PRO A 576 -14.11 -81.57 -13.54
C PRO A 576 -14.98 -81.68 -14.80
N SER A 577 -14.46 -81.21 -15.93
CA SER A 577 -15.14 -81.27 -17.23
C SER A 577 -15.22 -82.72 -17.73
N TYR A 578 -14.16 -83.52 -17.54
CA TYR A 578 -14.15 -84.95 -17.83
C TYR A 578 -15.06 -85.77 -16.90
N GLN A 579 -15.11 -85.45 -15.59
CA GLN A 579 -16.06 -86.08 -14.67
C GLN A 579 -17.52 -85.77 -15.01
N ARG A 580 -17.84 -84.54 -15.45
CA ARG A 580 -19.19 -84.16 -15.90
C ARG A 580 -19.63 -84.89 -17.16
N TYR A 581 -18.72 -85.13 -18.11
CA TYR A 581 -18.99 -85.90 -19.31
C TYR A 581 -19.12 -87.40 -19.03
N GLY A 582 -18.24 -87.98 -18.20
CA GLY A 582 -18.32 -89.40 -17.81
C GLY A 582 -19.59 -89.76 -17.03
N ARG A 583 -20.08 -88.86 -16.16
CA ARG A 583 -21.36 -89.05 -15.46
C ARG A 583 -22.60 -88.90 -16.35
N ARG A 584 -22.51 -88.23 -17.51
CA ARG A 584 -23.60 -88.18 -18.50
C ARG A 584 -23.67 -89.43 -19.37
N LEU A 585 -22.56 -90.15 -19.54
CA LEU A 585 -22.49 -91.39 -20.31
C LEU A 585 -22.84 -92.64 -19.49
N MET A 586 -22.86 -92.55 -18.16
CA MET A 586 -23.29 -93.63 -17.25
C MET A 586 -24.67 -93.41 -16.60
N ARG A 587 -25.52 -92.55 -17.18
CA ARG A 587 -26.94 -92.41 -16.79
C ARG A 587 -27.86 -92.83 -17.90
#